data_AF-A0A7C5R309-F1
#
_entry.id   AF-A0A7C5R309-F1
#
_cell.length_a   1.000
_cell.length_b   1.000
_cell.length_c   1.000
_cell.angle_alpha   90.00
_cell.angle_beta   90.00
_cell.angle_gamma   90.00
#
_symmetry.space_group_name_H-M   'P 1'
#
loop_
_entity.id
_entity.type
_entity.pdbx_description
1 polymer ?
#
loop_
_entity_poly.entity_id
_entity_poly.type
_entity_poly.pdbx_seq_one_letter_code
_entity_poly.pdbx_strand_id
1 'polypeptide(L)'
;MEEKDSLELTVTIAGRPYPLKIKSSDEPVIRRIVKQVNEKVTKFQLTYPNREKQDCLAMALLACAVDLHKASSNPPAPAAQPKELSEKLAHLEALLDGALA
;
A
#
# COMPACT_ATOMS: atom_id res chain seq x y z
N MET A 1 -9.09 31.83 -0.17
CA MET A 1 -8.50 31.39 1.11
C MET A 1 -8.91 29.94 1.28
N GLU A 2 -8.01 28.99 1.05
CA GLU A 2 -8.30 27.57 1.34
C GLU A 2 -8.14 27.38 2.86
N GLU A 3 -9.26 27.30 3.57
CA GLU A 3 -9.27 26.83 4.96
C GLU A 3 -8.78 25.37 4.95
N LYS A 4 -7.50 25.19 5.31
CA LYS A 4 -6.93 23.88 5.63
C LYS A 4 -7.58 23.42 6.94
N ASP A 5 -8.76 22.81 6.85
CA ASP A 5 -9.35 22.06 7.97
C ASP A 5 -8.40 20.92 8.35
N SER A 6 -7.56 21.22 9.33
CA SER A 6 -6.55 20.33 9.88
C SER A 6 -7.14 19.76 11.15
N LEU A 7 -7.58 18.51 11.09
CA LEU A 7 -8.14 17.77 12.20
C LEU A 7 -7.01 17.10 13.00
N GLU A 8 -7.20 17.03 14.31
CA GLU A 8 -6.35 16.23 15.19
C GLU A 8 -6.89 14.80 15.23
N LEU A 9 -6.11 13.85 14.71
CA LEU A 9 -6.41 12.42 14.75
C LEU A 9 -5.41 11.72 15.67
N THR A 10 -5.92 10.99 16.66
CA THR A 10 -5.08 10.09 17.47
C THR A 10 -5.05 8.71 16.83
N VAL A 11 -3.86 8.27 16.41
CA VAL A 11 -3.65 6.93 15.84
C VAL A 11 -2.92 6.03 16.84
N THR A 12 -3.22 4.74 16.86
CA THR A 12 -2.53 3.78 17.74
C THR A 12 -1.60 2.89 16.92
N ILE A 13 -0.31 2.95 17.19
CA ILE A 13 0.72 2.14 16.52
C ILE A 13 1.40 1.24 17.57
N ALA A 14 1.35 -0.07 17.36
CA ALA A 14 1.98 -1.08 18.25
C ALA A 14 1.59 -0.93 19.74
N GLY A 15 0.36 -0.51 20.02
CA GLY A 15 -0.16 -0.27 21.38
C GLY A 15 0.21 1.09 21.99
N ARG A 16 0.79 2.01 21.20
CA ARG A 16 1.10 3.38 21.64
C ARG A 16 0.26 4.40 20.86
N PRO A 17 -0.48 5.30 21.54
CA PRO A 17 -1.22 6.37 20.88
C PRO A 17 -0.27 7.51 20.47
N TYR A 18 -0.43 8.00 19.24
CA TYR A 18 0.29 9.13 18.67
C TYR A 18 -0.73 10.15 18.13
N PRO A 19 -0.76 11.38 18.65
CA PRO A 19 -1.58 12.46 18.09
C PRO A 19 -0.94 12.99 16.81
N LEU A 20 -1.72 13.09 15.73
CA LEU A 20 -1.29 13.59 14.42
C LEU A 20 -2.26 14.69 13.96
N LYS A 21 -1.72 15.75 13.36
CA LYS A 21 -2.50 16.78 12.67
C LYS A 21 -2.57 16.45 11.19
N ILE A 22 -3.77 16.21 10.69
CA ILE A 22 -4.00 15.71 9.32
C ILE A 22 -5.14 16.48 8.67
N LYS A 23 -5.21 16.48 7.34
CA LYS A 23 -6.38 17.03 6.65
C LYS A 23 -7.52 16.02 6.69
N SER A 24 -8.76 16.50 6.68
CA SER A 24 -9.96 15.63 6.64
C SER A 24 -9.94 14.62 5.49
N SER A 25 -9.39 15.00 4.33
CA SER A 25 -9.26 14.13 3.16
C SER A 25 -8.31 12.94 3.36
N ASP A 26 -7.33 13.07 4.26
CA ASP A 26 -6.28 12.08 4.48
C ASP A 26 -6.62 11.09 5.60
N GLU A 27 -7.63 11.38 6.44
CA GLU A 27 -8.06 10.51 7.54
C GLU A 27 -8.27 9.04 7.15
N PRO A 28 -9.04 8.71 6.08
CA PRO A 28 -9.29 7.32 5.72
C PRO A 28 -8.01 6.61 5.25
N VAL A 29 -7.13 7.33 4.57
CA VAL A 29 -5.85 6.81 4.06
C VAL A 29 -4.92 6.50 5.24
N ILE A 30 -4.81 7.43 6.19
CA ILE A 30 -3.94 7.28 7.36
C ILE A 30 -4.42 6.13 8.24
N ARG A 31 -5.74 6.02 8.51
CA ARG A 31 -6.29 4.86 9.24
C ARG A 31 -5.95 3.53 8.58
N ARG A 32 -6.05 3.45 7.24
CA ARG A 32 -5.70 2.24 6.50
C ARG A 32 -4.21 1.91 6.63
N ILE A 33 -3.32 2.90 6.50
CA ILE A 33 -1.87 2.71 6.64
C ILE A 33 -1.52 2.25 8.06
N VAL A 34 -2.10 2.89 9.08
CA VAL A 34 -1.88 2.52 10.49
C VAL A 34 -2.26 1.07 10.75
N LYS A 35 -3.40 0.62 10.19
CA LYS A 35 -3.83 -0.79 10.28
C LYS A 35 -2.81 -1.73 9.64
N GLN A 36 -2.35 -1.43 8.42
CA GLN A 36 -1.34 -2.25 7.72
C GLN A 36 -0.01 -2.32 8.47
N VAL A 37 0.45 -1.19 9.03
CA VAL A 37 1.67 -1.13 9.84
C VAL A 37 1.50 -1.99 11.10
N ASN A 38 0.39 -1.87 11.81
CA ASN A 38 0.12 -2.68 12.99
C ASN A 38 0.11 -4.18 12.67
N GLU A 39 -0.54 -4.60 11.59
CA GLU A 39 -0.54 -6.00 11.16
C GLU A 39 0.88 -6.52 10.89
N LYS A 40 1.73 -5.73 10.22
CA LYS A 40 3.14 -6.10 10.01
C LYS A 40 3.90 -6.18 11.33
N VAL A 41 3.77 -5.18 12.21
CA VAL A 41 4.43 -5.18 13.51
C VAL A 41 4.01 -6.39 14.35
N THR A 42 2.72 -6.74 14.37
CA THR A 42 2.23 -7.94 15.08
C THR A 42 2.83 -9.22 14.49
N LYS A 43 2.97 -9.34 13.17
CA LYS A 43 3.66 -10.49 12.55
C LYS A 43 5.10 -10.61 13.04
N PHE A 44 5.86 -9.52 13.08
CA PHE A 44 7.24 -9.55 13.57
C PHE A 44 7.32 -9.84 15.08
N GLN A 45 6.38 -9.35 15.88
CA GLN A 45 6.29 -9.68 17.30
C GLN A 45 6.04 -11.17 17.53
N LEU A 46 5.19 -11.80 16.71
CA LEU A 46 4.93 -13.25 16.77
C LEU A 46 6.16 -14.06 16.34
N THR A 47 6.87 -13.62 15.30
CA THR A 47 8.08 -14.30 14.81
C THR A 47 9.27 -14.13 15.76
N TYR A 48 9.37 -12.99 16.46
CA TYR A 48 10.50 -12.64 17.32
C TYR A 48 10.03 -12.19 18.72
N PRO A 49 9.48 -13.10 19.55
CA PRO A 49 8.90 -12.74 20.85
C PRO A 49 9.92 -12.22 21.88
N ASN A 50 11.21 -12.55 21.70
CA ASN A 50 12.31 -12.13 22.58
C ASN A 50 12.94 -10.79 22.18
N ARG A 51 12.38 -10.08 21.19
CA ARG A 51 12.88 -8.76 20.75
C ARG A 51 12.04 -7.64 21.33
N GLU A 52 12.66 -6.48 21.49
CA GLU A 52 11.93 -5.30 21.96
C GLU A 52 10.89 -4.83 20.92
N LYS A 53 9.83 -4.17 21.40
CA LYS A 53 8.79 -3.62 20.53
C LYS A 53 9.34 -2.59 19.55
N GLN A 54 10.41 -1.89 19.92
CA GLN A 54 11.09 -0.94 19.05
C GLN A 54 11.84 -1.64 17.90
N ASP A 55 12.54 -2.74 18.19
CA ASP A 55 13.21 -3.56 17.17
C ASP A 55 12.21 -4.13 16.17
N CYS A 56 11.07 -4.65 16.67
CA CYS A 56 10.00 -5.15 15.81
C CYS A 56 9.45 -4.05 14.89
N LEU A 57 9.38 -2.81 15.38
CA LEU A 57 8.95 -1.65 14.60
C LEU A 57 9.99 -1.28 13.54
N ALA A 58 11.28 -1.30 13.89
CA ALA A 58 12.37 -1.07 12.94
C ALA A 58 12.39 -2.14 11.83
N MET A 59 12.18 -3.42 12.17
CA MET A 59 12.07 -4.50 11.19
C MET A 59 10.84 -4.33 10.28
N ALA A 60 9.70 -3.94 10.84
CA ALA A 60 8.50 -3.65 10.06
C ALA A 60 8.70 -2.45 9.12
N LEU A 61 9.39 -1.40 9.58
CA LEU A 61 9.73 -0.23 8.79
C LEU A 61 10.67 -0.60 7.63
N LEU A 62 11.71 -1.40 7.92
CA LEU A 62 12.64 -1.89 6.90
C LEU A 62 11.91 -2.73 5.85
N ALA A 63 11.05 -3.66 6.27
CA ALA A 63 10.24 -4.47 5.35
C ALA A 63 9.31 -3.60 4.48
N CYS A 64 8.64 -2.60 5.07
CA CYS A 64 7.84 -1.62 4.32
C CYS A 64 8.69 -0.80 3.34
N ALA A 65 9.88 -0.35 3.73
CA ALA A 65 10.78 0.41 2.86
C ALA A 65 11.29 -0.45 1.70
N VAL A 66 11.60 -1.72 1.95
CA VAL A 66 11.95 -2.68 0.89
C VAL A 66 10.76 -2.94 -0.03
N ASP A 67 9.55 -3.11 0.50
CA ASP A 67 8.34 -3.27 -0.32
C ASP A 67 8.06 -2.04 -1.19
N LEU A 68 8.20 -0.83 -0.63
CA LEU A 68 8.07 0.43 -1.36
C LEU A 68 9.17 0.60 -2.40
N HIS A 69 10.42 0.29 -2.05
CA HIS A 69 11.53 0.33 -2.98
C HIS A 69 11.31 -0.67 -4.10
N LYS A 70 10.83 -1.90 -3.82
CA LYS A 70 10.46 -2.86 -4.87
C LYS A 70 9.29 -2.37 -5.71
N ALA A 71 8.31 -1.68 -5.13
CA ALA A 71 7.19 -1.08 -5.86
C ALA A 71 7.57 0.20 -6.64
N SER A 72 8.74 0.79 -6.37
CA SER A 72 9.25 1.99 -7.04
C SER A 72 10.41 1.70 -8.00
N SER A 73 11.26 0.72 -7.69
CA SER A 73 12.39 0.25 -8.50
C SER A 73 11.97 -0.81 -9.50
N ASN A 74 10.88 -1.52 -9.21
CA ASN A 74 9.97 -1.93 -10.24
C ASN A 74 9.05 -0.72 -10.41
N PRO A 75 9.22 0.16 -11.42
CA PRO A 75 8.01 0.64 -12.06
C PRO A 75 7.13 -0.60 -12.30
N PRO A 76 5.81 -0.50 -12.50
CA PRO A 76 5.22 -1.48 -13.39
C PRO A 76 6.09 -1.44 -14.65
N ALA A 77 7.02 -2.39 -14.80
CA ALA A 77 7.34 -2.93 -16.10
C ALA A 77 5.95 -3.08 -16.72
N PRO A 78 5.67 -2.38 -17.83
CA PRO A 78 4.34 -2.37 -18.43
C PRO A 78 3.97 -3.83 -18.48
N ALA A 79 2.84 -4.14 -17.85
CA ALA A 79 2.66 -5.42 -17.21
C ALA A 79 3.14 -6.59 -18.10
N ALA A 80 3.49 -7.72 -17.52
CA ALA A 80 3.52 -8.94 -18.32
C ALA A 80 2.11 -9.33 -18.84
N GLN A 81 1.08 -8.52 -18.55
CA GLN A 81 -0.32 -8.74 -18.89
C GLN A 81 -0.92 -7.90 -20.05
N PRO A 82 -0.55 -6.63 -20.39
CA PRO A 82 -1.16 -5.90 -21.47
C PRO A 82 -0.67 -6.38 -22.83
N LYS A 83 0.48 -7.07 -22.97
CA LYS A 83 0.86 -7.70 -24.24
C LYS A 83 -0.04 -8.90 -24.54
N GLU A 84 -0.16 -9.84 -23.61
CA GLU A 84 -1.07 -10.99 -23.79
C GLU A 84 -2.54 -10.56 -23.88
N LEU A 85 -2.96 -9.56 -23.09
CA LEU A 85 -4.33 -9.02 -23.19
C LEU A 85 -4.55 -8.23 -24.47
N SER A 86 -3.56 -7.46 -24.96
CA SER A 86 -3.61 -6.77 -26.26
C SER A 86 -3.69 -7.76 -27.41
N GLU A 87 -2.89 -8.82 -27.39
CA GLU A 87 -2.94 -9.89 -28.39
C GLU A 87 -4.30 -10.59 -28.41
N LYS A 88 -4.87 -10.88 -27.23
CA LYS A 88 -6.23 -11.46 -27.13
C LYS A 88 -7.31 -10.50 -27.61
N LEU A 89 -7.17 -9.19 -27.35
CA LEU A 89 -8.10 -8.18 -27.86
C LEU A 89 -8.00 -8.04 -29.38
N ALA A 90 -6.80 -7.98 -29.95
CA ALA A 90 -6.59 -7.92 -31.39
C ALA A 90 -7.13 -9.18 -32.10
N HIS A 91 -7.01 -10.35 -31.48
CA HIS A 91 -7.58 -11.58 -32.01
C HIS A 91 -9.12 -11.57 -32.01
N LEU A 92 -9.74 -11.01 -30.96
CA LEU A 92 -11.19 -10.82 -30.90
C LEU A 92 -11.68 -9.81 -31.94
N GLU A 93 -10.93 -8.74 -32.18
CA GLU A 93 -11.26 -7.72 -33.19
C GLU A 93 -11.25 -8.32 -34.60
N ALA A 94 -10.24 -9.12 -34.94
CA ALA A 94 -10.17 -9.82 -36.23
C ALA A 94 -11.31 -10.84 -36.44
N LEU A 95 -11.75 -11.53 -35.38
CA LEU A 95 -12.91 -12.43 -35.45
C LEU A 95 -14.23 -11.67 -35.62
N LEU A 96 -14.33 -10.47 -35.05
CA LEU A 96 -15.50 -9.61 -35.23
C LEU A 96 -15.58 -9.10 -36.67
N ASP A 97 -14.47 -8.62 -37.22
CA ASP A 97 -14.39 -8.16 -38.61
C ASP A 97 -14.70 -9.27 -39.62
N GLY A 98 -14.22 -10.49 -39.35
CA GLY A 98 -14.52 -11.67 -40.18
C GLY A 98 -15.98 -12.14 -40.12
N ALA A 99 -16.73 -11.78 -39.07
CA ALA A 99 -18.15 -12.11 -38.92
C ALA A 99 -19.09 -10.97 -39.39
N LEU A 100 -18.54 -9.78 -39.63
CA LEU A 100 -19.24 -8.60 -40.14
C LEU A 100 -19.04 -8.38 -41.66
N ALA A 101 -18.28 -9.26 -42.32
CA ALA A 101 -18.17 -9.39 -43.78
C ALA A 101 -19.05 -10.53 -44.29
#